data_AF-A0A6G3U5P1-F1
#
_entry.id   AF-A0A6G3U5P1-F1
#
_cell.length_a   1.000
_cell.length_b   1.000
_cell.length_c   1.000
_cell.angle_alpha   90.00
_cell.angle_beta   90.00
_cell.angle_gamma   90.00
#
_symmetry.space_group_name_H-M   'P 1'
#
loop_
_entity.id
_entity.type
_entity.pdbx_description
1 polymer ?
#
loop_
_entity_poly.entity_id
_entity_poly.type
_entity_poly.pdbx_seq_one_letter_code
_entity_poly.pdbx_strand_id
1 'polypeptide(L)'
;MRALRILLVVVVILGGLFVIVDRVAVNFAEGEAADRLKATENLTSTPDVSIKGFPFLTQVAGGTLDDIEVGIQDYEATTGDGGQKIRIADLHADMKGVEFSGNFSSATAATATGTATVAYDELLKTARSEPQRVAPGVTANVVGLSDGGNGKIKVEVEATVLGTKLPEPVFVLSSVTVVDGHTVRVKADALPKFGGMTIAESRVRQITDFEQKIEGLPGGIRLDKVEASKAGVGITVEGSDVRLAG
;
A
#
# COMPACT_ATOMS: atom_id res chain seq x y z
N MET A 1 -34.76 30.04 39.82
CA MET A 1 -35.41 29.56 38.59
C MET A 1 -35.04 30.38 37.34
N ARG A 2 -35.18 31.72 37.32
CA ARG A 2 -34.87 32.54 36.12
C ARG A 2 -33.39 32.57 35.73
N ALA A 3 -32.48 32.82 36.68
CA ALA A 3 -31.04 32.83 36.42
C ALA A 3 -30.51 31.47 35.90
N LEU A 4 -31.01 30.37 36.46
CA LEU A 4 -30.65 29.02 36.01
C LEU A 4 -31.09 28.75 34.56
N ARG A 5 -32.28 29.21 34.16
CA ARG A 5 -32.75 29.11 32.77
C ARG A 5 -31.91 29.95 31.82
N ILE A 6 -31.55 31.17 32.20
CA ILE A 6 -30.69 32.04 31.39
C ILE A 6 -29.31 31.40 31.22
N LEU A 7 -28.71 30.91 32.31
CA LEU A 7 -27.43 30.21 32.26
C LEU A 7 -27.48 28.99 31.33
N LEU A 8 -28.53 28.17 31.44
CA LEU A 8 -28.72 27.01 30.57
C LEU A 8 -28.82 27.42 29.10
N VAL A 9 -29.62 28.44 28.78
CA VAL A 9 -29.75 28.95 27.39
C VAL A 9 -28.42 29.45 26.86
N VAL A 10 -27.67 30.22 27.64
CA VAL A 10 -26.34 30.70 27.25
C VAL A 10 -25.39 29.53 27.00
N VAL A 11 -25.37 28.53 27.88
CA VAL A 11 -24.54 27.32 27.70
C VAL A 11 -24.92 26.56 26.44
N VAL A 12 -26.22 26.42 26.15
CA VAL A 12 -26.68 25.74 24.92
C VAL A 12 -26.29 26.52 23.67
N ILE A 13 -26.43 27.85 23.67
CA ILE A 13 -26.05 28.69 22.54
C ILE A 13 -24.53 28.64 22.31
N LEU A 14 -23.73 28.80 23.37
CA LEU A 14 -22.27 28.73 23.28
C LEU A 14 -21.80 27.33 22.86
N GLY A 15 -22.43 26.29 23.41
CA GLY A 15 -22.17 24.91 23.00
C GLY A 15 -22.48 24.70 21.53
N GLY A 16 -23.64 25.15 21.05
CA GLY A 16 -24.02 25.07 19.64
C GLY A 16 -23.05 25.82 18.72
N LEU A 17 -22.64 27.04 19.09
CA LEU A 17 -21.66 27.81 18.34
C LEU A 17 -20.28 27.12 18.30
N PHE A 18 -19.86 26.55 19.43
CA PHE A 18 -18.61 25.80 19.52
C PHE A 18 -18.60 24.61 18.56
N VAL A 19 -19.68 23.82 18.51
CA VAL A 19 -19.79 22.68 17.57
C VAL A 19 -19.68 23.14 16.11
N ILE A 20 -20.30 24.28 15.76
CA ILE A 20 -20.23 24.81 14.39
C ILE A 20 -18.79 25.20 14.03
N VAL A 21 -18.12 25.95 14.91
CA VAL A 21 -16.73 26.38 14.69
C VAL A 21 -15.79 25.18 14.60
N ASP A 22 -15.96 24.20 15.48
CA ASP A 22 -15.19 22.96 15.48
C ASP A 22 -15.29 22.21 14.15
N ARG A 23 -16.50 22.06 13.62
CA ARG A 23 -16.72 21.35 12.36
C ARG A 23 -16.22 22.11 11.13
N VAL A 24 -16.27 23.44 11.15
CA VAL A 24 -15.67 24.26 10.09
C VAL A 24 -14.15 24.16 10.13
N ALA A 25 -13.56 24.19 11.33
CA ALA A 25 -12.11 24.11 11.51
C ALA A 25 -11.53 22.78 11.01
N VAL A 26 -12.17 21.65 11.31
CA VAL A 26 -11.68 20.33 10.84
C VAL A 26 -11.75 20.20 9.32
N ASN A 27 -12.86 20.60 8.69
CA ASN A 27 -13.00 20.54 7.24
C ASN A 27 -11.95 21.43 6.52
N PHE A 28 -11.60 22.58 7.12
CA PHE A 28 -10.55 23.44 6.59
C PHE A 28 -9.16 22.82 6.75
N ALA A 29 -8.89 22.20 7.90
CA ALA A 29 -7.63 21.51 8.16
C ALA A 29 -7.42 20.30 7.24
N GLU A 30 -8.46 19.50 6.99
CA GLU A 30 -8.46 18.38 6.04
C GLU A 30 -8.07 18.86 4.63
N GLY A 31 -8.68 19.95 4.13
CA GLY A 31 -8.37 20.52 2.82
C GLY A 31 -6.93 21.05 2.71
N GLU A 32 -6.47 21.81 3.71
CA GLU A 32 -5.09 22.33 3.74
C GLU A 32 -4.05 21.19 3.81
N ALA A 33 -4.35 20.13 4.57
CA ALA A 33 -3.48 18.96 4.65
C ALA A 33 -3.41 18.24 3.30
N ALA A 34 -4.54 18.07 2.61
CA ALA A 34 -4.59 17.46 1.28
C ALA A 34 -3.79 18.27 0.24
N ASP A 35 -3.92 19.59 0.24
CA ASP A 35 -3.19 20.47 -0.69
C ASP A 35 -1.69 20.47 -0.42
N ARG A 36 -1.27 20.47 0.84
CA ARG A 36 0.15 20.36 1.22
C ARG A 36 0.74 19.01 0.85
N LEU A 37 -0.01 17.93 1.04
CA LEU A 37 0.44 16.59 0.69
C LEU A 37 0.59 16.47 -0.84
N LYS A 38 -0.37 17.00 -1.60
CA LYS A 38 -0.28 17.11 -3.06
C LYS A 38 0.98 17.83 -3.53
N ALA A 39 1.30 18.97 -2.91
CA ALA A 39 2.46 19.77 -3.28
C ALA A 39 3.80 19.09 -2.90
N THR A 40 3.88 18.53 -1.70
CA THR A 40 5.11 17.89 -1.17
C THR A 40 5.45 16.61 -1.92
N GLU A 41 4.45 15.77 -2.18
CA GLU A 41 4.60 14.48 -2.87
C GLU A 41 4.42 14.59 -4.39
N ASN A 42 4.25 15.81 -4.90
CA ASN A 42 4.05 16.10 -6.33
C ASN A 42 2.96 15.22 -6.97
N LEU A 43 1.82 15.08 -6.27
CA LEU A 43 0.71 14.22 -6.69
C LEU A 43 -0.06 14.85 -7.85
N THR A 44 -0.51 13.99 -8.77
CA THR A 44 -1.35 14.39 -9.92
C THR A 44 -2.75 14.81 -9.48
N SER A 45 -3.30 14.10 -8.50
CA SER A 45 -4.63 14.32 -7.93
C SER A 45 -4.54 14.83 -6.49
N THR A 46 -5.59 15.51 -6.02
CA THR A 46 -5.67 15.92 -4.61
C THR A 46 -6.00 14.68 -3.78
N PRO A 47 -5.20 14.36 -2.74
CA PRO A 47 -5.47 13.22 -1.88
C PRO A 47 -6.69 13.48 -0.98
N ASP A 48 -7.33 12.42 -0.53
CA ASP A 48 -8.39 12.47 0.47
C ASP A 48 -7.75 12.43 1.86
N VAL A 49 -8.07 13.39 2.72
CA VAL A 49 -7.57 13.44 4.09
C VAL A 49 -8.78 13.60 5.00
N SER A 50 -8.93 12.70 5.97
CA SER A 50 -9.97 12.80 6.97
C SER A 50 -9.38 12.78 8.37
N ILE A 51 -9.74 13.77 9.18
CA ILE A 51 -9.36 13.85 10.58
C ILE A 51 -10.61 13.53 11.39
N LYS A 52 -10.58 12.39 12.10
CA LYS A 52 -11.69 11.99 12.96
C LYS A 52 -11.52 12.52 14.38
N GLY A 53 -12.53 12.22 15.19
CA GLY A 53 -12.61 12.64 16.59
C GLY A 53 -13.33 13.98 16.74
N PHE A 54 -13.98 14.14 17.89
CA PHE A 54 -14.81 15.29 18.21
C PHE A 54 -14.71 15.60 19.72
N PRO A 55 -14.46 16.87 20.10
CA PRO A 55 -14.22 18.05 19.26
C PRO A 55 -12.79 18.11 18.70
N PHE A 56 -12.64 18.47 17.43
CA PHE A 56 -11.33 18.64 16.76
C PHE A 56 -10.44 19.69 17.45
N LEU A 57 -11.00 20.83 17.81
CA LEU A 57 -10.24 21.92 18.45
C LEU A 57 -9.69 21.52 19.81
N THR A 58 -10.38 20.62 20.53
CA THR A 58 -9.90 20.07 21.80
C THR A 58 -8.72 19.13 21.58
N GLN A 59 -8.77 18.29 20.56
CA GLN A 59 -7.65 17.43 20.17
C GLN A 59 -6.42 18.25 19.78
N VAL A 60 -6.61 19.28 18.95
CA VAL A 60 -5.51 20.18 18.56
C VAL A 60 -4.89 20.88 19.76
N ALA A 61 -5.71 21.37 20.70
CA ALA A 61 -5.22 21.98 21.93
C ALA A 61 -4.51 20.99 22.86
N GLY A 62 -4.87 19.70 22.78
CA GLY A 62 -4.21 18.60 23.49
C GLY A 62 -2.89 18.14 22.86
N GLY A 63 -2.59 18.55 21.61
CA GLY A 63 -1.38 18.15 20.89
C GLY A 63 -1.45 16.75 20.27
N THR A 64 -2.65 16.14 20.21
CA THR A 64 -2.85 14.78 19.72
C THR A 64 -4.09 14.71 18.83
N LEU A 65 -4.00 14.02 17.70
CA LEU A 65 -5.15 13.66 16.86
C LEU A 65 -5.44 12.17 17.01
N ASP A 66 -6.70 11.82 17.30
CA ASP A 66 -7.07 10.45 17.65
C ASP A 66 -6.95 9.50 16.46
N ASP A 67 -7.37 9.94 15.28
CA ASP A 67 -7.44 9.12 14.08
C ASP A 67 -7.40 10.00 12.81
N ILE A 68 -6.46 9.69 11.92
CA ILE A 68 -6.22 10.36 10.65
C ILE A 68 -6.20 9.30 9.55
N GLU A 69 -7.07 9.48 8.56
CA GLU A 69 -7.14 8.67 7.35
C GLU A 69 -6.60 9.49 6.16
N VAL A 70 -5.75 8.87 5.34
CA VAL A 70 -5.22 9.47 4.11
C VAL A 70 -5.40 8.49 2.96
N GLY A 71 -5.99 8.95 1.85
CA GLY A 71 -6.16 8.21 0.62
C GLY A 71 -5.47 8.92 -0.56
N ILE A 72 -4.60 8.22 -1.26
CA ILE A 72 -3.89 8.71 -2.45
C ILE A 72 -4.17 7.76 -3.61
N GLN A 73 -4.64 8.31 -4.72
CA GLN A 73 -4.85 7.56 -5.97
C GLN A 73 -3.68 7.82 -6.92
N ASP A 74 -3.33 6.80 -7.71
CA ASP A 74 -2.30 6.88 -8.77
C ASP A 74 -0.95 7.45 -8.29
N TYR A 75 -0.45 6.97 -7.15
CA TYR A 75 0.85 7.37 -6.60
C TYR A 75 2.01 6.76 -7.39
N GLU A 76 2.98 7.57 -7.82
CA GLU A 76 4.21 7.08 -8.46
C GLU A 76 5.32 6.88 -7.43
N ALA A 77 5.66 5.62 -7.15
CA ALA A 77 6.79 5.27 -6.29
C ALA A 77 8.01 4.90 -7.13
N THR A 78 9.21 5.20 -6.63
CA THR A 78 10.46 4.71 -7.25
C THR A 78 10.79 3.32 -6.70
N THR A 79 11.18 2.39 -7.56
CA THR A 79 11.60 1.05 -7.16
C THR A 79 12.95 1.08 -6.43
N GLY A 80 13.22 0.07 -5.58
CA GLY A 80 14.43 0.04 -4.72
C GLY A 80 15.76 0.03 -5.48
N ASP A 81 15.77 -0.28 -6.78
CA ASP A 81 16.94 -0.19 -7.65
C ASP A 81 17.11 1.19 -8.32
N GLY A 82 16.21 2.15 -8.05
CA GLY A 82 16.28 3.55 -8.49
C GLY A 82 16.06 3.78 -9.99
N GLY A 83 15.88 2.71 -10.77
CA GLY A 83 15.84 2.76 -12.23
C GLY A 83 14.43 2.83 -12.83
N GLN A 84 13.40 2.45 -12.07
CA GLN A 84 12.03 2.36 -12.55
C GLN A 84 11.03 3.03 -11.60
N LYS A 85 9.95 3.55 -12.17
CA LYS A 85 8.79 4.00 -11.41
C LYS A 85 7.71 2.94 -11.48
N ILE A 86 7.04 2.70 -10.37
CA ILE A 86 5.86 1.85 -10.28
C ILE A 86 4.67 2.70 -9.84
N ARG A 87 3.53 2.50 -10.50
CA ARG A 87 2.29 3.18 -10.12
C ARG A 87 1.54 2.32 -9.11
N ILE A 88 1.21 2.93 -7.99
CA ILE A 88 0.31 2.39 -6.98
C ILE A 88 -1.07 2.98 -7.27
N ALA A 89 -2.02 2.12 -7.64
CA ALA A 89 -3.35 2.56 -8.05
C ALA A 89 -4.12 3.20 -6.89
N ASP A 90 -4.01 2.59 -5.71
CA ASP A 90 -4.70 3.03 -4.50
C ASP A 90 -3.76 2.85 -3.30
N LEU A 91 -3.55 3.91 -2.53
CA LEU A 91 -2.76 3.94 -1.32
C LEU A 91 -3.62 4.54 -0.21
N HIS A 92 -3.83 3.80 0.87
CA HIS A 92 -4.57 4.25 2.03
C HIS A 92 -3.72 4.07 3.29
N ALA A 93 -3.81 5.04 4.20
CA ALA A 93 -3.14 5.01 5.49
C ALA A 93 -4.11 5.47 6.58
N ASP A 94 -4.19 4.72 7.66
CA ASP A 94 -4.92 5.03 8.89
C ASP A 94 -3.89 5.13 10.02
N MET A 95 -3.89 6.26 10.71
CA MET A 95 -2.95 6.57 11.78
C MET A 95 -3.73 6.96 13.03
N LYS A 96 -3.45 6.28 14.14
CA LYS A 96 -4.12 6.53 15.41
C LYS A 96 -3.18 7.08 16.47
N GLY A 97 -3.70 7.97 17.31
CA GLY A 97 -2.93 8.62 18.38
C GLY A 97 -1.73 9.38 17.83
N VAL A 98 -1.98 10.29 16.89
CA VAL A 98 -0.95 11.10 16.26
C VAL A 98 -0.59 12.27 17.15
N GLU A 99 0.54 12.17 17.84
CA GLU A 99 1.11 13.26 18.63
C GLU A 99 1.95 14.16 17.73
N PHE A 100 1.72 15.48 17.81
CA PHE A 100 2.43 16.45 16.99
C PHE A 100 3.01 17.57 17.85
N SER A 101 4.16 18.11 17.44
CA SER A 101 4.74 19.30 18.08
C SER A 101 4.02 20.56 17.62
N GLY A 102 4.03 21.62 18.44
CA GLY A 102 3.11 22.77 18.28
C GLY A 102 3.10 23.47 16.92
N ASN A 103 4.15 23.37 16.11
CA ASN A 103 4.20 23.91 14.73
C ASN A 103 4.07 22.82 13.65
N PHE A 104 3.65 21.61 14.00
CA PHE A 104 3.61 20.42 13.15
C PHE A 104 4.98 20.06 12.53
N SER A 105 6.09 20.48 13.15
CA SER A 105 7.44 20.12 12.68
C SER A 105 7.78 18.65 12.88
N SER A 106 7.06 17.98 13.77
CA SER A 106 7.14 16.54 13.96
C SER A 106 5.76 15.99 14.27
N ALA A 107 5.52 14.76 13.80
CA ALA A 107 4.32 14.00 14.06
C ALA A 107 4.67 12.51 14.20
N THR A 108 4.15 11.87 15.24
CA THR A 108 4.36 10.43 15.53
C THR A 108 3.01 9.79 15.81
N ALA A 109 2.68 8.73 15.07
CA ALA A 109 1.49 7.92 15.30
C ALA A 109 1.80 6.79 16.27
N ALA A 110 0.95 6.61 17.29
CA ALA A 110 1.05 5.45 18.18
C ALA A 110 0.91 4.13 17.41
N THR A 111 -0.04 4.08 16.47
CA THR A 111 -0.20 2.96 15.54
C THR A 111 -0.53 3.49 14.15
N ALA A 112 -0.01 2.80 13.12
CA ALA A 112 -0.41 3.06 11.74
C ALA A 112 -0.70 1.75 11.02
N THR A 113 -1.74 1.76 10.18
CA THR A 113 -2.02 0.69 9.22
C THR A 113 -2.11 1.30 7.83
N GLY A 114 -1.76 0.54 6.81
CA GLY A 114 -1.83 1.02 5.45
C GLY A 114 -2.09 -0.09 4.46
N THR A 115 -2.73 0.28 3.36
CA THR A 115 -2.96 -0.62 2.23
C THR A 115 -2.47 0.03 0.94
N ALA A 116 -1.83 -0.74 0.08
CA ALA A 116 -1.42 -0.31 -1.23
C ALA A 116 -1.84 -1.35 -2.27
N THR A 117 -2.37 -0.91 -3.41
CA THR A 117 -2.75 -1.79 -4.53
C THR A 117 -1.90 -1.47 -5.74
N VAL A 118 -1.19 -2.47 -6.26
CA VAL A 118 -0.40 -2.37 -7.49
C VAL A 118 -1.06 -3.20 -8.58
N ALA A 119 -1.38 -2.56 -9.71
CA ALA A 119 -2.03 -3.22 -10.83
C ALA A 119 -1.08 -4.21 -11.53
N TYR A 120 -1.64 -5.27 -12.12
CA TYR A 120 -0.86 -6.34 -12.75
C TYR A 120 -0.04 -5.89 -13.96
N ASP A 121 -0.53 -4.90 -14.70
CA ASP A 121 0.18 -4.32 -15.84
C ASP A 121 1.42 -3.54 -15.38
N GLU A 122 1.34 -2.83 -14.26
CA GLU A 122 2.49 -2.16 -13.66
C GLU A 122 3.52 -3.16 -13.14
N LEU A 123 3.08 -4.24 -12.48
CA LEU A 123 3.97 -5.33 -12.09
C LEU A 123 4.64 -5.98 -13.29
N LEU A 124 3.92 -6.18 -14.40
CA LEU A 124 4.47 -6.79 -15.61
C LEU A 124 5.54 -5.91 -16.29
N LYS A 125 5.44 -4.57 -16.19
CA LYS A 125 6.49 -3.66 -16.69
C LYS A 125 7.79 -3.79 -15.91
N THR A 126 7.70 -4.08 -14.62
CA THR A 126 8.87 -4.30 -13.75
C THR A 126 9.39 -5.74 -13.83
N ALA A 127 8.51 -6.71 -14.08
CA ALA A 127 8.89 -8.08 -14.35
C ALA A 127 9.64 -8.12 -15.68
N ARG A 128 10.93 -8.49 -15.65
CA ARG A 128 11.80 -8.55 -16.83
C ARG A 128 11.11 -9.29 -17.97
N SER A 129 10.56 -8.55 -18.94
CA SER A 129 9.80 -9.10 -20.08
C SER A 129 10.70 -9.72 -21.16
N GLU A 130 11.97 -9.95 -20.82
CA GLU A 130 12.96 -10.58 -21.69
C GLU A 130 12.94 -12.09 -21.50
N PRO A 131 12.98 -12.88 -22.60
CA PRO A 131 13.04 -14.33 -22.52
C PRO A 131 14.22 -14.80 -21.66
N GLN A 132 13.92 -15.44 -20.53
CA GLN A 132 14.93 -16.00 -19.65
C GLN A 132 15.13 -17.49 -19.96
N ARG A 133 16.38 -17.92 -19.96
CA ARG A 133 16.72 -19.34 -20.13
C ARG A 133 16.47 -20.06 -18.81
N VAL A 134 15.39 -20.83 -18.73
CA VAL A 134 15.01 -21.60 -17.54
C VAL A 134 15.62 -23.00 -17.52
N ALA A 135 15.92 -23.57 -18.69
CA ALA A 135 16.61 -24.86 -18.83
C ALA A 135 17.41 -24.94 -20.15
N PRO A 136 18.32 -25.92 -20.33
CA PRO A 136 18.98 -26.15 -21.60
C PRO A 136 17.96 -26.35 -22.73
N GLY A 137 17.98 -25.45 -23.73
CA GLY A 137 17.03 -25.47 -24.84
C GLY A 137 15.63 -24.95 -24.52
N VAL A 138 15.38 -24.42 -23.30
CA VAL A 138 14.07 -23.84 -22.92
C VAL A 138 14.24 -22.40 -22.49
N THR A 139 13.52 -21.50 -23.15
CA THR A 139 13.36 -20.10 -22.73
C THR A 139 11.92 -19.84 -22.34
N ALA A 140 11.71 -19.04 -21.31
CA ALA A 140 10.40 -18.65 -20.80
C ALA A 140 10.31 -17.14 -20.69
N ASN A 141 9.14 -16.57 -20.96
CA ASN A 141 8.84 -15.17 -20.76
C ASN A 141 7.50 -15.02 -20.04
N VAL A 142 7.45 -14.11 -19.07
CA VAL A 142 6.19 -13.75 -18.40
C VAL A 142 5.45 -12.78 -19.30
N VAL A 143 4.25 -13.14 -19.73
CA VAL A 143 3.43 -12.32 -20.64
C VAL A 143 2.16 -11.79 -19.98
N GLY A 144 1.80 -12.31 -18.81
CA GLY A 144 0.60 -11.90 -18.10
C GLY A 144 0.64 -12.22 -16.62
N LEU A 145 -0.03 -11.38 -15.84
CA LEU A 145 -0.29 -11.55 -14.42
C LEU A 145 -1.78 -11.30 -14.16
N SER A 146 -2.39 -12.13 -13.31
CA SER A 146 -3.81 -12.03 -12.99
C SER A 146 -4.13 -12.65 -11.63
N ASP A 147 -5.36 -12.47 -11.17
CA ASP A 147 -5.86 -13.13 -9.96
C ASP A 147 -5.98 -14.65 -10.18
N GLY A 148 -5.24 -15.42 -9.38
CA GLY A 148 -5.30 -16.89 -9.35
C GLY A 148 -6.29 -17.45 -8.33
N GLY A 149 -6.96 -16.59 -7.57
CA GLY A 149 -7.86 -16.95 -6.48
C GLY A 149 -7.11 -17.33 -5.20
N ASN A 150 -7.80 -17.23 -4.06
CA ASN A 150 -7.25 -17.54 -2.72
C ASN A 150 -5.94 -16.77 -2.40
N GLY A 151 -5.83 -15.52 -2.86
CA GLY A 151 -4.66 -14.66 -2.63
C GLY A 151 -3.44 -15.01 -3.49
N LYS A 152 -3.57 -15.92 -4.46
CA LYS A 152 -2.48 -16.37 -5.33
C LYS A 152 -2.45 -15.59 -6.64
N ILE A 153 -1.25 -15.35 -7.14
CA ILE A 153 -1.03 -14.71 -8.44
C ILE A 153 -1.00 -15.80 -9.51
N LYS A 154 -1.81 -15.66 -10.55
CA LYS A 154 -1.73 -16.48 -11.75
C LYS A 154 -0.78 -15.80 -12.76
N VAL A 155 0.33 -16.47 -13.02
CA VAL A 155 1.37 -16.04 -13.95
C VAL A 155 1.19 -16.78 -15.27
N GLU A 156 1.13 -16.04 -16.36
CA GLU A 156 1.07 -16.57 -17.72
C GLU A 156 2.46 -16.52 -18.34
N VAL A 157 2.95 -17.69 -18.75
CA VAL A 157 4.31 -17.90 -19.23
C VAL A 157 4.28 -18.46 -20.65
N GLU A 158 4.85 -17.72 -21.59
CA GLU A 158 5.17 -18.27 -22.90
C GLU A 158 6.52 -18.98 -22.85
N ALA A 159 6.59 -20.20 -23.39
CA ALA A 159 7.84 -20.94 -23.45
C ALA A 159 8.20 -21.38 -24.86
N THR A 160 9.49 -21.39 -25.14
CA THR A 160 10.09 -21.88 -26.38
C THR A 160 10.99 -23.05 -26.02
N VAL A 161 10.74 -24.21 -26.62
CA VAL A 161 11.46 -25.47 -26.38
C VAL A 161 12.16 -25.87 -27.67
N LEU A 162 13.48 -26.03 -27.61
CA LEU A 162 14.35 -26.38 -28.75
C LEU A 162 14.12 -25.47 -29.97
N GLY A 163 13.94 -24.16 -29.72
CA GLY A 163 13.69 -23.16 -30.76
C GLY A 163 12.24 -23.10 -31.27
N THR A 164 11.34 -23.95 -30.77
CA THR A 164 9.92 -23.95 -31.14
C THR A 164 9.06 -23.37 -30.02
N LYS A 165 8.30 -22.31 -30.32
CA LYS A 165 7.36 -21.68 -29.36
C LYS A 165 6.19 -22.64 -29.12
N LEU A 166 5.80 -22.82 -27.85
CA LEU A 166 4.61 -23.59 -27.51
C LEU A 166 3.35 -22.90 -28.06
N PRO A 167 2.35 -23.67 -28.54
CA PRO A 167 1.15 -23.10 -29.13
C PRO A 167 0.25 -22.42 -28.10
N GLU A 168 0.30 -22.85 -26.84
CA GLU A 168 -0.47 -22.27 -25.74
C GLU A 168 0.45 -21.80 -24.61
N PRO A 169 0.14 -20.64 -23.99
CA PRO A 169 0.79 -20.19 -22.78
C PRO A 169 0.56 -21.16 -21.62
N VAL A 170 1.54 -21.20 -20.72
CA VAL A 170 1.52 -22.05 -19.55
C VAL A 170 1.22 -21.23 -18.31
N PHE A 171 0.31 -21.71 -17.48
CA PHE A 171 -0.09 -20.99 -16.27
C PHE A 171 0.60 -21.55 -15.03
N VAL A 172 1.09 -20.65 -14.18
CA VAL A 172 1.71 -20.95 -12.90
C VAL A 172 0.94 -20.21 -11.81
N LEU A 173 0.52 -20.93 -10.77
CA LEU A 173 -0.01 -20.30 -9.57
C LEU A 173 1.12 -20.05 -8.58
N SER A 174 1.22 -18.81 -8.13
CA SER A 174 2.24 -18.36 -7.20
C SER A 174 1.61 -17.87 -5.90
N SER A 175 2.01 -18.47 -4.79
CA SER A 175 1.69 -18.01 -3.44
C SER A 175 2.66 -16.91 -3.03
N VAL A 176 2.15 -15.87 -2.36
CA VAL A 176 2.98 -14.80 -1.79
C VAL A 176 2.88 -14.88 -0.26
N THR A 177 4.02 -14.77 0.41
CA THR A 177 4.12 -14.82 1.87
C THR A 177 5.02 -13.70 2.36
N VAL A 178 4.65 -13.09 3.49
CA VAL A 178 5.49 -12.12 4.19
C VAL A 178 6.34 -12.86 5.21
N VAL A 179 7.63 -12.52 5.25
CA VAL A 179 8.64 -13.14 6.11
C VAL A 179 9.32 -12.03 6.90
N ASP A 180 9.39 -12.21 8.22
CA ASP A 180 10.04 -11.29 9.16
C ASP A 180 9.53 -9.83 9.08
N GLY A 181 8.33 -9.60 8.53
CA GLY A 181 7.71 -8.29 8.43
C GLY A 181 8.37 -7.33 7.43
N HIS A 182 9.34 -7.76 6.63
CA HIS A 182 10.04 -6.89 5.67
C HIS A 182 10.45 -7.59 4.38
N THR A 183 10.21 -8.90 4.27
CA THR A 183 10.57 -9.68 3.09
C THR A 183 9.33 -10.28 2.46
N VAL A 184 9.13 -9.99 1.18
CA VAL A 184 8.10 -10.65 0.37
C VAL A 184 8.73 -11.88 -0.29
N ARG A 185 8.21 -13.05 0.04
CA ARG A 185 8.61 -14.34 -0.53
C ARG A 185 7.50 -14.85 -1.45
N VAL A 186 7.80 -14.94 -2.73
CA VAL A 186 6.93 -15.56 -3.74
C VAL A 186 7.36 -17.02 -3.90
N LYS A 187 6.41 -17.95 -4.01
CA LYS A 187 6.65 -19.37 -4.30
C LYS A 187 5.69 -19.86 -5.37
N ALA A 188 6.20 -20.57 -6.37
CA ALA A 188 5.33 -21.27 -7.32
C ALA A 188 4.78 -22.56 -6.69
N ASP A 189 3.46 -22.71 -6.67
CA ASP A 189 2.79 -23.87 -6.06
C ASP A 189 2.88 -25.13 -6.94
N ALA A 190 2.91 -24.93 -8.25
CA ALA A 190 3.00 -26.02 -9.21
C ALA A 190 3.92 -25.59 -10.35
N LEU A 191 5.00 -26.35 -10.54
CA LEU A 191 5.88 -26.15 -11.68
C LEU A 191 5.24 -26.80 -12.91
N PRO A 192 5.08 -26.04 -14.01
CA PRO A 192 4.52 -26.61 -15.22
C PRO A 192 5.44 -27.68 -15.81
N LYS A 193 4.84 -28.76 -16.31
CA LYS A 193 5.55 -29.79 -17.06
C LYS A 193 5.63 -29.35 -18.52
N PHE A 194 6.83 -28.97 -18.96
CA PHE A 194 7.07 -28.62 -20.36
C PHE A 194 7.26 -29.90 -21.19
N GLY A 195 6.26 -30.29 -21.97
CA GLY A 195 6.38 -31.38 -22.95
C GLY A 195 6.81 -32.74 -22.39
N GLY A 196 6.44 -33.07 -21.14
CA GLY A 196 6.77 -34.35 -20.51
C GLY A 196 8.18 -34.45 -19.91
N MET A 197 9.00 -33.40 -19.99
CA MET A 197 10.32 -33.35 -19.33
C MET A 197 10.17 -32.93 -17.86
N THR A 198 10.71 -33.73 -16.95
CA THR A 198 10.93 -33.33 -15.55
C THR A 198 12.15 -32.41 -15.50
N ILE A 199 11.92 -31.10 -15.46
CA ILE A 199 12.98 -30.14 -15.19
C ILE A 199 13.47 -30.37 -13.75
N ALA A 200 14.78 -30.33 -13.53
CA ALA A 200 15.36 -30.44 -12.20
C ALA A 200 14.72 -29.39 -11.27
N GLU A 201 13.97 -29.86 -10.28
CA GLU A 201 13.10 -29.07 -9.40
C GLU A 201 13.86 -27.92 -8.71
N SER A 202 15.15 -28.14 -8.41
CA SER A 202 16.06 -27.18 -7.77
C SER A 202 16.46 -25.99 -8.64
N ARG A 203 16.48 -26.10 -9.98
CA ARG A 203 16.79 -24.99 -10.89
C ARG A 203 15.59 -24.07 -11.11
N VAL A 204 14.38 -24.63 -11.10
CA VAL A 204 13.15 -23.86 -11.32
C VAL A 204 12.76 -23.11 -10.06
N ARG A 205 12.89 -23.73 -8.87
CA ARG A 205 12.72 -23.05 -7.57
C ARG A 205 13.62 -21.82 -7.43
N GLN A 206 14.83 -21.84 -7.99
CA GLN A 206 15.74 -20.69 -7.95
C GLN A 206 15.26 -19.48 -8.79
N ILE A 207 14.34 -19.70 -9.73
CA ILE A 207 13.77 -18.67 -10.62
C ILE A 207 12.36 -18.28 -10.15
N THR A 208 11.59 -19.22 -9.62
CA THR A 208 10.22 -18.98 -9.16
C THR A 208 10.11 -18.53 -7.71
N ASP A 209 11.07 -18.94 -6.87
CA ASP A 209 11.11 -18.56 -5.46
C ASP A 209 12.01 -17.32 -5.36
N PHE A 210 11.37 -16.15 -5.33
CA PHE A 210 12.06 -14.88 -5.16
C PHE A 210 11.75 -14.29 -3.79
N GLU A 211 12.79 -13.78 -3.14
CA GLU A 211 12.70 -13.03 -1.91
C GLU A 211 13.13 -11.59 -2.19
N GLN A 212 12.18 -10.68 -2.11
CA GLN A 212 12.46 -9.25 -2.15
C GLN A 212 12.36 -8.70 -0.75
N LYS A 213 13.48 -8.19 -0.24
CA LYS A 213 13.45 -7.33 0.94
C LYS A 213 12.89 -5.97 0.50
N ILE A 214 11.90 -5.48 1.21
CA ILE A 214 11.36 -4.13 1.04
C ILE A 214 12.19 -3.21 1.93
N GLU A 215 13.00 -2.36 1.31
CA GLU A 215 13.82 -1.36 1.98
C GLU A 215 13.14 0.00 1.91
N GLY A 216 13.39 0.87 2.89
CA GLY A 216 12.83 2.23 2.90
C GLY A 216 11.44 2.36 3.55
N LEU A 217 10.93 1.34 4.24
CA LEU A 217 9.76 1.52 5.11
C LEU A 217 10.11 2.50 6.25
N PRO A 218 9.25 3.49 6.54
CA PRO A 218 9.40 4.36 7.70
C PRO A 218 9.60 3.56 8.99
N GLY A 219 10.40 4.11 9.91
CA GLY A 219 10.66 3.48 11.20
C GLY A 219 9.35 3.11 11.91
N GLY A 220 9.24 1.87 12.36
CA GLY A 220 8.05 1.34 13.03
C GLY A 220 7.06 0.61 12.11
N ILE A 221 7.18 0.70 10.78
CA ILE A 221 6.30 0.00 9.82
C ILE A 221 6.89 -1.34 9.40
N ARG A 222 6.02 -2.37 9.36
CA ARG A 222 6.30 -3.71 8.84
C ARG A 222 5.17 -4.16 7.90
N LEU A 223 5.52 -5.03 6.96
CA LEU A 223 4.57 -5.76 6.14
C LEU A 223 3.78 -6.73 7.03
N ASP A 224 2.47 -6.71 6.88
CA ASP A 224 1.56 -7.69 7.48
C ASP A 224 1.20 -8.76 6.43
N LYS A 225 0.68 -8.32 5.28
CA LYS A 225 0.12 -9.22 4.27
C LYS A 225 0.40 -8.76 2.86
N VAL A 226 0.57 -9.70 1.94
CA VAL A 226 0.59 -9.45 0.49
C VAL A 226 -0.25 -10.52 -0.19
N GLU A 227 -1.23 -10.12 -0.97
CA GLU A 227 -2.14 -11.05 -1.64
C GLU A 227 -2.63 -10.56 -3.00
N ALA A 228 -2.89 -11.50 -3.89
CA ALA A 228 -3.54 -11.21 -5.17
C ALA A 228 -5.02 -10.90 -4.96
N SER A 229 -5.51 -9.90 -5.69
CA SER A 229 -6.92 -9.54 -5.80
C SER A 229 -7.30 -9.36 -7.26
N LYS A 230 -8.59 -9.16 -7.53
CA LYS A 230 -9.06 -8.85 -8.89
C LYS A 230 -8.48 -7.55 -9.47
N ALA A 231 -8.18 -6.58 -8.60
CA ALA A 231 -7.68 -5.26 -9.02
C ALA A 231 -6.15 -5.23 -9.20
N GLY A 232 -5.43 -6.21 -8.64
CA GLY A 232 -3.98 -6.20 -8.59
C GLY A 232 -3.47 -6.91 -7.35
N VAL A 233 -2.19 -6.69 -7.00
CA VAL A 233 -1.61 -7.19 -5.76
C VAL A 233 -1.83 -6.15 -4.66
N GLY A 234 -2.54 -6.57 -3.61
CA GLY A 234 -2.77 -5.80 -2.41
C GLY A 234 -1.65 -6.06 -1.38
N ILE A 235 -1.17 -4.99 -0.78
CA ILE A 235 -0.14 -5.00 0.25
C ILE A 235 -0.73 -4.33 1.48
N THR A 236 -0.60 -4.96 2.64
CA THR A 236 -1.02 -4.43 3.93
C THR A 236 0.21 -4.27 4.83
N VAL A 237 0.32 -3.11 5.46
CA VAL A 237 1.36 -2.79 6.42
C VAL A 237 0.75 -2.40 7.76
N GLU A 238 1.49 -2.67 8.83
CA GLU A 238 1.16 -2.27 10.18
C GLU A 238 2.40 -1.71 10.87
N GLY A 239 2.21 -0.81 11.82
CA GLY A 239 3.32 -0.23 12.56
C GLY A 239 2.91 0.40 13.88
N SER A 240 3.92 0.59 14.72
CA SER A 240 3.83 1.24 16.03
C SER A 240 4.91 2.30 16.15
N ASP A 241 4.60 3.41 16.83
CA ASP A 241 5.51 4.55 17.02
C ASP A 241 6.08 5.06 15.69
N VAL A 242 5.18 5.25 14.71
CA VAL A 242 5.53 5.59 13.34
C VAL A 242 5.76 7.09 13.21
N ARG A 243 6.98 7.49 12.85
CA ARG A 243 7.33 8.89 12.59
C ARG A 243 6.82 9.31 11.21
N LEU A 244 5.87 10.23 11.18
CA LEU A 244 5.22 10.74 9.98
C LEU A 244 5.93 11.97 9.41
N ALA A 245 6.48 12.81 10.28
CA ALA A 245 7.16 14.04 9.90
C ALA A 245 8.28 14.40 10.89
N GLY A 246 9.27 15.14 10.37
CA GLY A 246 10.40 15.72 11.11
C GLY A 246 11.71 14.97 10.97
#